data_AF-A0A6J4QEU7-F1
#
_entry.id   AF-A0A6J4QEU7-F1
#
_cell.length_a   1.000
_cell.length_b   1.000
_cell.length_c   1.000
_cell.angle_alpha   90.00
_cell.angle_beta   90.00
_cell.angle_gamma   90.00
#
_symmetry.space_group_name_H-M   'P 1'
#
loop_
_entity.id
_entity.type
_entity.pdbx_description
1 polymer ?
#
loop_
_entity_poly.entity_id
_entity_poly.type
_entity_poly.pdbx_seq_one_letter_code
_entity_poly.pdbx_strand_id
1 'polypeptide(L)'
;MERYSFDVRLTSAARRMLRPGEALVLDWHRLAICCAGAGEASLYAAGEEGLRKRKGLVRLKGEDPIYAAHAIFPHLAGREIKLDASKTFGVRRFTSDLPGDFGLRAVMGYLPERTER
;
A
#
# COMPACT_ATOMS: atom_id res chain seq x y z
N MET A 1 8.25 -18.50 8.53
CA MET A 1 7.93 -17.33 7.68
C MET A 1 9.24 -16.69 7.24
N GLU A 2 9.50 -16.54 5.95
CA GLU A 2 10.68 -15.79 5.49
C GLU A 2 10.60 -14.37 6.05
N ARG A 3 11.65 -13.91 6.71
CA ARG A 3 11.63 -12.67 7.52
C ARG A 3 11.32 -11.40 6.71
N TYR A 4 11.37 -11.50 5.38
CA TYR A 4 11.19 -10.43 4.41
C TYR A 4 10.07 -10.70 3.39
N SER A 5 9.38 -11.85 3.47
CA SER A 5 8.21 -12.08 2.63
C SER A 5 7.04 -11.22 3.09
N PHE A 6 6.20 -10.82 2.16
CA PHE A 6 4.95 -10.09 2.44
C PHE A 6 3.89 -10.52 1.43
N ASP A 7 2.63 -10.32 1.80
CA ASP A 7 1.48 -10.63 0.96
C ASP A 7 0.53 -9.44 1.00
N VAL A 8 0.15 -8.92 -0.18
CA VAL A 8 -0.80 -7.80 -0.30
C VAL A 8 -1.95 -8.27 -1.17
N ARG A 9 -3.17 -8.20 -0.64
CA ARG A 9 -4.36 -8.68 -1.34
C ARG A 9 -5.50 -7.68 -1.28
N LEU A 10 -6.30 -7.64 -2.33
CA LEU A 10 -7.56 -6.93 -2.33
C LEU A 10 -8.63 -7.77 -1.64
N THR A 11 -9.48 -7.13 -0.85
CA THR A 11 -10.75 -7.75 -0.46
C THR A 11 -11.66 -7.90 -1.68
N SER A 12 -12.67 -8.76 -1.59
CA SER A 12 -13.68 -8.88 -2.64
C SER A 12 -14.42 -7.55 -2.88
N ALA A 13 -14.56 -6.70 -1.86
CA ALA A 13 -15.16 -5.37 -1.99
C ALA A 13 -14.25 -4.44 -2.81
N ALA A 14 -12.95 -4.40 -2.49
CA ALA A 14 -11.97 -3.61 -3.24
C ALA A 14 -11.88 -4.05 -4.71
N ARG A 15 -11.83 -5.36 -4.99
CA ARG A 15 -11.82 -5.90 -6.36
C ARG A 15 -13.01 -5.40 -7.19
N ARG A 16 -14.22 -5.44 -6.62
CA ARG A 16 -15.44 -4.99 -7.30
C ARG A 16 -15.50 -3.47 -7.51
N MET A 17 -14.74 -2.69 -6.76
CA MET A 17 -14.70 -1.23 -6.89
C MET A 17 -13.69 -0.72 -7.92
N LEU A 18 -12.75 -1.56 -8.37
CA LEU A 18 -11.88 -1.24 -9.49
C LEU A 18 -12.65 -1.33 -10.81
N ARG A 19 -12.48 -0.32 -11.67
CA ARG A 19 -13.01 -0.36 -13.04
C ARG A 19 -12.11 -1.23 -13.92
N PRO A 20 -12.63 -1.74 -15.06
CA PRO A 20 -11.80 -2.43 -16.04
C PRO A 20 -10.59 -1.58 -16.44
N GLY A 21 -9.39 -2.17 -16.36
CA GLY A 21 -8.12 -1.50 -16.66
C GLY A 21 -7.59 -0.57 -15.57
N GLU A 22 -8.28 -0.44 -14.41
CA GLU A 22 -7.71 0.20 -13.23
C GLU A 22 -6.91 -0.81 -12.40
N ALA A 23 -5.86 -0.31 -11.75
CA ALA A 23 -5.13 -0.98 -10.70
C ALA A 23 -5.15 -0.13 -9.43
N LEU A 24 -5.02 -0.77 -8.26
CA LEU A 24 -4.87 -0.07 -6.99
C LEU A 24 -3.40 0.27 -6.76
N VAL A 25 -3.11 1.51 -6.42
CA VAL A 25 -1.78 1.96 -6.06
C VAL A 25 -1.69 2.10 -4.55
N LEU A 26 -0.73 1.38 -3.96
CA LEU A 26 -0.25 1.54 -2.61
C LEU A 26 1.01 2.41 -2.64
N ASP A 27 0.81 3.71 -2.51
CA ASP A 27 1.88 4.72 -2.63
C ASP A 27 2.50 5.03 -1.26
N TRP A 28 3.64 5.72 -1.28
CA TRP A 28 4.35 6.14 -0.08
C TRP A 28 4.77 7.59 -0.18
N HIS A 29 4.18 8.43 0.65
CA HIS A 29 4.53 9.84 0.75
C HIS A 29 5.57 10.03 1.83
N ARG A 30 6.82 10.30 1.44
CA ARG A 30 7.89 10.63 2.38
C ARG A 30 7.56 11.93 3.12
N LEU A 31 7.61 11.90 4.45
CA LEU A 31 7.39 13.06 5.32
C LEU A 31 8.70 13.73 5.76
N ALA A 32 9.82 12.99 5.79
CA ALA A 32 11.13 13.54 6.11
C ALA A 32 12.19 13.04 5.13
N ILE A 33 13.18 13.90 4.83
CA ILE A 33 14.27 13.60 3.88
C ILE A 33 15.36 12.74 4.56
N CYS A 34 15.62 12.94 5.85
CA CYS A 34 16.70 12.26 6.58
C CYS A 34 16.32 10.87 7.09
N CYS A 35 15.05 10.64 7.44
CA CYS A 35 14.56 9.34 7.90
C CYS A 35 13.98 8.60 6.70
N ALA A 36 14.78 7.72 6.08
CA ALA A 36 14.38 6.98 4.87
C ALA A 36 13.07 6.17 4.99
N GLY A 37 12.59 5.93 6.22
CA GLY A 37 11.32 5.26 6.52
C GLY A 37 10.21 6.18 7.06
N ALA A 38 10.41 7.49 7.15
CA ALA A 38 9.37 8.41 7.60
C ALA A 38 8.46 8.80 6.43
N GLY A 39 7.25 8.23 6.42
CA GLY A 39 6.25 8.54 5.42
C GLY A 39 4.89 7.95 5.77
N GLU A 40 3.90 8.27 4.95
CA GLU A 40 2.54 7.75 5.09
C GLU A 40 2.12 7.01 3.84
N ALA A 41 1.39 5.91 4.05
CA ALA A 41 0.79 5.14 2.98
C ALA A 41 -0.44 5.87 2.43
N SER A 42 -0.61 5.86 1.12
CA SER A 42 -1.85 6.30 0.48
C SER A 42 -2.35 5.26 -0.51
N LEU A 43 -3.66 5.30 -0.75
CA LEU A 43 -4.33 4.38 -1.67
C LEU A 43 -5.17 5.15 -2.67
N TYR A 44 -4.97 4.83 -3.96
CA TYR A 44 -5.79 5.36 -5.03
C TYR A 44 -5.83 4.41 -6.23
N ALA A 45 -6.96 4.41 -6.94
CA ALA A 45 -7.09 3.69 -8.20
C ALA A 45 -6.57 4.54 -9.36
N ALA A 46 -5.87 3.92 -10.31
CA ALA A 46 -5.39 4.58 -11.51
C ALA A 46 -5.31 3.60 -12.69
N GLY A 47 -5.32 4.12 -13.92
CA GLY A 47 -5.25 3.32 -15.14
C GLY A 47 -3.92 2.57 -15.25
N GLU A 48 -3.98 1.26 -15.45
CA GLU A 48 -2.83 0.37 -15.42
C GLU A 48 -1.77 0.73 -16.48
N GLU A 49 -2.21 1.14 -17.68
CA GLU A 49 -1.30 1.50 -18.76
C GLU A 49 -0.36 2.66 -18.39
N GLY A 50 -0.89 3.66 -17.67
CA GLY A 50 -0.10 4.79 -17.18
C GLY A 50 0.84 4.39 -16.04
N LEU A 51 0.39 3.51 -15.15
CA LEU A 51 1.18 3.04 -14.02
C LEU A 51 2.40 2.22 -14.46
N ARG A 52 2.27 1.40 -15.51
CA ARG A 52 3.38 0.64 -16.10
C ARG A 52 4.55 1.52 -16.54
N LYS A 53 4.28 2.76 -16.93
CA LYS A 53 5.29 3.73 -17.40
C LYS A 53 5.86 4.58 -16.26
N ARG A 54 5.26 4.57 -15.06
CA ARG A 54 5.64 5.43 -13.93
C ARG A 54 6.86 4.87 -13.20
N LYS A 55 7.93 5.68 -13.11
CA LYS A 55 9.13 5.33 -12.33
C LYS A 55 8.80 5.25 -10.84
N GLY A 56 9.38 4.26 -10.15
CA GLY A 56 9.26 4.11 -8.70
C GLY A 56 8.03 3.33 -8.21
N LEU A 57 7.13 2.92 -9.13
CA LEU A 57 6.08 1.96 -8.84
C LEU A 57 6.46 0.57 -9.36
N VAL A 58 6.13 -0.45 -8.58
CA VAL A 58 6.36 -1.85 -8.93
C VAL A 58 5.03 -2.58 -8.90
N ARG A 59 4.73 -3.31 -9.99
CA ARG A 59 3.59 -4.24 -10.01
C ARG A 59 3.89 -5.39 -9.04
N LEU A 60 3.06 -5.55 -8.02
CA LEU A 60 3.21 -6.66 -7.08
C LEU A 60 2.91 -7.99 -7.78
N LYS A 61 3.53 -9.09 -7.34
CA LYS A 61 3.19 -10.42 -7.85
C LYS A 61 1.83 -10.85 -7.29
N GLY A 62 1.05 -11.59 -8.07
CA GLY A 62 -0.27 -12.10 -7.68
C GLY A 62 -1.38 -11.71 -8.64
N GLU A 63 -2.59 -12.23 -8.38
CA GLU A 63 -3.77 -12.05 -9.23
C GLU A 63 -4.30 -10.61 -9.20
N ASP A 64 -4.24 -9.96 -8.03
CA ASP A 64 -4.79 -8.63 -7.84
C ASP A 64 -3.97 -7.55 -8.54
N PRO A 65 -4.58 -6.62 -9.29
CA PRO A 65 -3.89 -5.52 -9.98
C PRO A 65 -3.42 -4.45 -8.99
N ILE A 66 -2.28 -4.69 -8.34
CA ILE A 66 -1.72 -3.81 -7.31
C ILE A 66 -0.34 -3.30 -7.72
N TYR A 67 -0.15 -1.99 -7.66
CA TYR A 67 1.16 -1.34 -7.76
C TYR A 67 1.56 -0.81 -6.40
N ALA A 68 2.82 -0.98 -6.02
CA ALA A 68 3.38 -0.44 -4.79
C ALA A 68 4.54 0.50 -5.08
N ALA A 69 4.64 1.60 -4.32
CA ALA A 69 5.83 2.43 -4.33
C ALA A 69 7.04 1.67 -3.77
N HIS A 70 8.21 1.79 -4.39
CA HIS A 70 9.41 1.07 -3.95
C HIS A 70 9.81 1.41 -2.49
N ALA A 71 9.49 2.62 -2.04
CA ALA A 71 9.77 3.07 -0.68
C ALA A 71 8.92 2.36 0.41
N ILE A 72 7.80 1.72 0.06
CA ILE A 72 6.92 1.09 1.05
C ILE A 72 7.38 -0.30 1.49
N PHE A 73 8.22 -0.98 0.71
CA PHE A 73 8.59 -2.38 0.93
C PHE A 73 9.10 -2.71 2.35
N PRO A 74 9.92 -1.88 3.01
CA PRO A 74 10.31 -2.11 4.40
C PRO A 74 9.13 -2.21 5.37
N HIS A 75 8.03 -1.50 5.07
CA HIS A 75 6.82 -1.49 5.89
C HIS A 75 5.91 -2.69 5.61
N LEU A 76 6.05 -3.35 4.45
CA LEU A 76 5.31 -4.56 4.10
C LEU A 76 5.97 -5.83 4.67
N ALA A 77 7.28 -5.81 4.87
CA ALA A 77 8.07 -6.99 5.23
C ALA A 77 7.53 -7.72 6.48
N GLY A 78 7.24 -9.02 6.32
CA GLY A 78 6.73 -9.88 7.38
C GLY A 78 5.25 -9.70 7.68
N ARG A 79 4.47 -9.05 6.80
CA ARG A 79 3.04 -8.79 7.01
C ARG A 79 2.18 -9.40 5.90
N GLU A 80 0.94 -9.71 6.27
CA GLU A 80 -0.18 -9.88 5.36
C GLU A 80 -1.00 -8.59 5.40
N ILE A 81 -1.20 -7.95 4.25
CA ILE A 81 -1.87 -6.66 4.11
C ILE A 81 -3.15 -6.86 3.31
N LYS A 82 -4.26 -6.37 3.86
CA LYS A 82 -5.56 -6.34 3.20
C LYS A 82 -5.92 -4.93 2.78
N LEU A 83 -6.13 -4.76 1.49
CA LEU A 83 -6.62 -3.52 0.90
C LEU A 83 -8.12 -3.65 0.68
N ASP A 84 -8.89 -2.83 1.41
CA ASP A 84 -10.34 -2.81 1.36
C ASP A 84 -10.86 -1.56 0.64
N ALA A 85 -12.16 -1.53 0.37
CA ALA A 85 -12.80 -0.37 -0.22
C ALA A 85 -14.22 -0.18 0.28
N SER A 86 -14.60 1.09 0.39
CA SER A 86 -15.94 1.54 0.72
C SER A 86 -16.39 2.61 -0.28
N LYS A 87 -17.71 2.78 -0.40
CA LYS A 87 -18.30 3.80 -1.26
C LYS A 87 -19.32 4.58 -0.46
N THR A 88 -19.11 5.89 -0.36
CA THR A 88 -19.96 6.80 0.40
C THR A 88 -20.33 7.95 -0.50
N PHE A 89 -21.63 8.22 -0.68
CA PHE A 89 -22.16 9.28 -1.57
C PHE A 89 -21.54 9.29 -2.98
N GLY A 90 -21.36 8.11 -3.59
CA GLY A 90 -20.79 8.01 -4.94
C GLY A 90 -19.26 8.03 -5.01
N VAL A 91 -18.58 8.47 -3.96
CA VAL A 91 -17.12 8.52 -3.87
C VAL A 91 -16.56 7.17 -3.42
N ARG A 92 -15.60 6.63 -4.17
CA ARG A 92 -14.86 5.40 -3.82
C ARG A 92 -13.72 5.76 -2.88
N ARG A 93 -13.60 5.07 -1.75
CA ARG A 93 -12.48 5.20 -0.81
C ARG A 93 -11.83 3.84 -0.63
N PHE A 94 -10.52 3.78 -0.82
CA PHE A 94 -9.71 2.59 -0.58
C PHE A 94 -8.98 2.74 0.75
N THR A 95 -8.84 1.65 1.49
CA THR A 95 -8.24 1.62 2.84
C THR A 95 -7.31 0.41 2.98
N SER A 96 -6.33 0.52 3.86
CA SER A 96 -5.40 -0.57 4.19
C SER A 96 -5.54 -0.89 5.68
N ASP A 97 -5.26 -2.13 6.07
CA ASP A 97 -5.04 -2.52 7.47
C ASP A 97 -3.61 -2.26 7.97
N LEU A 98 -2.78 -1.65 7.11
CA LEU A 98 -1.50 -1.07 7.49
C LEU A 98 -1.67 0.00 8.60
N PRO A 99 -0.80 0.03 9.62
CA PRO A 99 -0.73 1.11 10.59
C PRO A 99 -0.78 2.50 9.95
N GLY A 100 -1.66 3.38 10.43
CA GLY A 100 -1.82 4.74 9.87
C GLY A 100 -0.85 5.78 10.43
N ASP A 101 0.12 5.36 11.23
CA ASP A 101 1.03 6.22 11.99
C ASP A 101 2.49 5.87 11.75
N PHE A 102 2.81 5.18 10.65
CA PHE A 102 4.19 4.80 10.33
C PHE A 102 5.12 6.01 10.26
N GLY A 103 4.67 7.10 9.64
CA GLY A 103 5.49 8.29 9.46
C GLY A 103 5.77 8.96 10.79
N LEU A 104 4.75 9.07 11.63
CA LEU A 104 4.88 9.60 12.98
C LEU A 104 5.79 8.73 13.85
N ARG A 105 5.60 7.40 13.86
CA ARG A 105 6.43 6.47 14.65
C ARG A 105 7.89 6.53 14.21
N ALA A 106 8.14 6.53 12.90
CA ALA A 106 9.49 6.62 12.35
C ALA A 106 10.20 7.93 12.74
N VAL A 107 9.49 9.07 12.71
CA VAL A 107 10.03 10.36 13.19
C VAL A 107 10.38 10.31 14.68
N MET A 108 9.62 9.54 15.46
CA MET A 108 9.84 9.37 16.90
C MET A 108 10.85 8.24 17.23
N GLY A 109 11.49 7.62 16.24
CA GLY A 109 12.47 6.55 16.43
C GLY A 109 11.87 5.17 16.73
N TYR A 110 10.55 5.02 16.61
CA TYR A 110 9.85 3.75 16.80
C TYR A 110 9.66 3.05 15.46
N LEU A 111 10.06 1.78 15.39
CA LEU A 111 9.61 0.91 14.31
C LEU A 111 8.16 0.47 14.58
N PRO A 112 7.33 0.35 13.54
CA PRO A 112 5.99 -0.20 13.69
C PRO A 112 6.08 -1.62 14.24
N GLU A 113 5.34 -1.90 15.32
CA GLU A 113 5.29 -3.23 15.92
C GLU A 113 4.96 -4.26 14.83
N ARG A 114 5.74 -5.35 14.79
CA ARG A 114 5.40 -6.49 13.95
C ARG A 114 4.09 -7.03 14.51
N THR A 115 3.10 -7.21 13.64
CA THR A 115 1.92 -7.98 13.99
C THR A 115 2.39 -9.43 14.15
N GLU A 116 2.88 -9.78 15.33
CA GLU A 116 3.13 -11.18 15.69
C GLU A 116 1.75 -11.84 15.75
N ARG A 117 1.52 -12.79 14.84
CA ARG A 117 0.49 -13.81 14.99
C ARG A 117 1.15 -15.08 15.48
#